data_AF-K0VJ04-F1
#
_entry.id   AF-K0VJ04-F1
#
_cell.length_a   1.000
_cell.length_b   1.000
_cell.length_c   1.000
_cell.angle_alpha   90.00
_cell.angle_beta   90.00
_cell.angle_gamma   90.00
#
_symmetry.space_group_name_H-M   'P 1'
#
loop_
_entity.id
_entity.type
_entity.pdbx_description
1 polymer ?
#
loop_
_entity_poly.entity_id
_entity_poly.type
_entity_poly.pdbx_seq_one_letter_code
_entity_poly.pdbx_strand_id
1 'polypeptide(L)'
;ASLSHLVVAGAGVSRSLGGISHGAGRKYDRATMHGRVGRNRSERELLLRNTWGGIAICDDRALVVEEAASAYKDAGQVVSDLENEGLIIGLASFRPLVTFKKAVDEAEVEQRRRKPDHRREGGSGYERY
;
A
#
# COMPACT_ATOMS: atom_id res chain seq x y z
N ALA A 1 -9.33 -0.19 -0.23
CA ALA A 1 -8.47 1.01 -0.33
C ALA A 1 -8.89 2.01 0.72
N SER A 2 -8.05 2.99 1.05
CA SER A 2 -8.34 3.99 2.08
C SER A 2 -8.56 5.37 1.46
N LEU A 3 -9.38 6.19 2.12
CA LEU A 3 -9.56 7.60 1.78
C LEU A 3 -8.43 8.43 2.40
N SER A 4 -8.10 9.55 1.79
CA SER A 4 -7.35 10.62 2.46
C SER A 4 -8.33 11.65 2.99
N HIS A 5 -8.05 12.23 4.14
CA HIS A 5 -8.94 13.19 4.80
C HIS A 5 -8.24 14.54 4.95
N LEU A 6 -8.95 15.61 4.61
CA LEU A 6 -8.56 16.97 4.93
C LEU A 6 -9.36 17.43 6.13
N VAL A 7 -8.67 18.00 7.10
CA VAL A 7 -9.21 18.38 8.40
C VAL A 7 -8.66 19.73 8.80
N VAL A 8 -9.36 20.44 9.67
CA VAL A 8 -8.85 21.62 10.36
C VAL A 8 -8.74 21.33 11.86
N ALA A 9 -7.70 21.87 12.50
CA ALA A 9 -7.52 21.75 13.94
C ALA A 9 -8.65 22.47 14.68
N GLY A 10 -9.27 21.78 15.65
CA GLY A 10 -10.26 22.35 16.55
C GLY A 10 -9.63 22.97 17.80
N ALA A 11 -10.46 23.61 18.63
CA ALA A 11 -10.00 24.19 19.90
C ALA A 11 -9.44 23.12 20.88
N GLY A 12 -9.90 21.86 20.76
CA GLY A 12 -9.47 20.76 21.60
C GLY A 12 -7.98 20.40 21.47
N VAL A 13 -7.31 20.79 20.38
CA VAL A 13 -5.88 20.53 20.12
C VAL A 13 -4.96 21.12 21.20
N SER A 14 -5.42 22.15 21.91
CA SER A 14 -4.72 22.68 23.10
C SER A 14 -4.44 21.59 24.15
N ARG A 15 -5.32 20.59 24.28
CA ARG A 15 -5.16 19.44 25.19
C ARG A 15 -4.15 18.40 24.70
N SER A 16 -3.73 18.48 23.43
CA SER A 16 -2.76 17.58 22.80
C SER A 16 -1.47 18.30 22.39
N LEU A 17 -1.15 19.43 23.04
CA LEU A 17 0.07 20.23 22.80
C LEU A 17 0.23 20.69 21.35
N GLY A 18 -0.87 20.97 20.64
CA GLY A 18 -0.78 21.35 19.22
C GLY A 18 -0.79 20.17 18.25
N GLY A 19 -0.83 18.92 18.74
CA GLY A 19 -0.64 17.72 17.92
C GLY A 19 -1.94 16.98 17.57
N ILE A 20 -1.96 16.40 16.38
CA ILE A 20 -2.99 15.45 15.91
C ILE A 20 -2.32 14.30 15.14
N SER A 21 -3.05 13.22 14.88
CA SER A 21 -2.51 12.11 14.08
C SER A 21 -2.20 12.54 12.64
N HIS A 22 -1.15 11.96 12.06
CA HIS A 22 -0.77 12.17 10.66
C HIS A 22 -1.44 11.18 9.69
N GLY A 23 -2.08 10.12 10.19
CA GLY A 23 -2.73 9.12 9.35
C GLY A 23 -3.17 7.86 10.10
N ALA A 24 -3.51 6.82 9.35
CA ALA A 24 -4.06 5.57 9.89
C ALA A 24 -3.07 4.80 10.78
N GLY A 25 -1.77 4.90 10.51
CA GLY A 25 -0.77 4.01 11.07
C GLY A 25 -0.88 2.57 10.54
N ARG A 26 0.21 1.82 10.70
CA ARG A 26 0.26 0.42 10.26
C ARG A 26 -0.49 -0.49 11.24
N LYS A 27 -1.28 -1.40 10.68
CA LYS A 27 -1.87 -2.54 11.38
C LYS A 27 -0.91 -3.73 11.41
N TYR A 28 -0.14 -3.90 10.34
CA TYR A 28 0.87 -4.95 10.20
C TYR A 28 2.21 -4.36 9.76
N ASP A 29 3.29 -4.93 10.29
CA ASP A 29 4.65 -4.63 9.83
C ASP A 29 4.87 -5.16 8.40
N ARG A 30 5.92 -4.66 7.74
CA ARG A 30 6.21 -4.99 6.33
C ARG A 30 6.52 -6.46 6.13
N ALA A 31 7.29 -7.07 7.04
CA ALA A 31 7.72 -8.45 6.89
C ALA A 31 6.52 -9.41 6.96
N THR A 32 5.59 -9.18 7.90
CA THR A 32 4.41 -10.05 8.04
C THR A 32 3.40 -9.92 6.91
N MET A 33 3.44 -8.84 6.12
CA MET A 33 2.54 -8.67 4.96
C MET A 33 2.76 -9.71 3.86
N HIS A 34 4.00 -10.16 3.66
CA HIS A 34 4.35 -11.17 2.65
C HIS A 34 3.66 -12.52 2.87
N GLY A 35 3.31 -12.84 4.12
CA GLY A 35 2.55 -14.05 4.46
C GLY A 35 1.03 -13.90 4.32
N ARG A 36 0.52 -12.68 4.08
CA ARG A 36 -0.91 -12.35 4.17
C ARG A 36 -1.59 -12.15 2.82
N VAL A 37 -0.94 -11.44 1.90
CA VAL A 37 -1.50 -11.07 0.59
C VAL A 37 -0.45 -11.19 -0.50
N GLY A 38 -0.87 -11.28 -1.76
CA GLY A 38 0.05 -11.23 -2.89
C GLY A 38 0.92 -12.49 -3.03
N ARG A 39 0.42 -13.65 -2.59
CA ARG A 39 1.15 -14.93 -2.60
C ARG A 39 1.48 -15.38 -4.03
N ASN A 40 0.59 -15.08 -4.96
CA ASN A 40 0.77 -15.38 -6.38
C ASN A 40 0.78 -14.08 -7.22
N ARG A 41 0.88 -14.22 -8.54
CA ARG A 41 0.95 -13.08 -9.48
C ARG A 41 -0.39 -12.33 -9.52
N SER A 42 -1.49 -13.05 -9.70
CA SER A 42 -2.83 -12.49 -9.85
C SER A 42 -3.26 -11.70 -8.62
N GLU A 43 -3.00 -12.21 -7.41
CA GLU A 43 -3.25 -11.47 -6.16
C GLU A 43 -2.48 -10.16 -6.09
N ARG A 44 -1.22 -10.12 -6.53
CA ARG A 44 -0.43 -8.87 -6.56
C ARG A 44 -0.95 -7.88 -7.59
N GLU A 45 -1.38 -8.36 -8.75
CA GLU A 45 -1.98 -7.50 -9.78
C GLU A 45 -3.30 -6.88 -9.28
N LEU A 46 -4.10 -7.60 -8.49
CA LEU A 46 -5.29 -7.06 -7.84
C LEU A 46 -4.96 -5.94 -6.84
N LEU A 47 -3.82 -6.01 -6.15
CA LEU A 47 -3.40 -4.96 -5.21
C LEU A 47 -3.05 -3.64 -5.91
N LEU A 48 -2.77 -3.66 -7.22
CA LEU A 48 -2.50 -2.46 -8.01
C LEU A 48 -3.78 -1.72 -8.45
N ARG A 49 -4.96 -2.24 -8.12
CA ARG A 49 -6.23 -1.57 -8.37
C ARG A 49 -6.98 -1.38 -7.07
N ASN A 50 -7.59 -0.20 -6.91
CA ASN A 50 -8.49 0.04 -5.79
C ASN A 50 -9.95 -0.22 -6.16
N THR A 51 -10.79 -0.29 -5.13
CA THR A 51 -12.24 -0.52 -5.23
C THR A 51 -13.00 0.58 -5.98
N TRP A 52 -12.38 1.74 -6.21
CA TRP A 52 -12.94 2.85 -6.98
C TRP A 52 -12.43 2.91 -8.42
N GLY A 53 -11.68 1.90 -8.87
CA GLY A 53 -11.09 1.85 -10.22
C GLY A 53 -9.76 2.61 -10.37
N GLY A 54 -9.24 3.22 -9.30
CA GLY A 54 -7.94 3.86 -9.31
C GLY A 54 -6.79 2.86 -9.41
N ILE A 55 -5.65 3.32 -9.93
CA ILE A 55 -4.48 2.51 -10.25
C ILE A 55 -3.29 2.86 -9.36
N ALA A 56 -2.50 1.85 -8.98
CA ALA A 56 -1.20 2.04 -8.35
C ALA A 56 -0.08 1.72 -9.35
N ILE A 57 0.91 2.61 -9.44
CA ILE A 57 2.12 2.43 -10.24
C ILE A 57 3.25 2.08 -9.28
N CYS A 58 3.67 0.82 -9.30
CA CYS A 58 4.69 0.29 -8.40
C CYS A 58 5.41 -0.90 -9.04
N ASP A 59 6.64 -0.67 -9.53
CA ASP A 59 7.48 -1.72 -10.14
C ASP A 59 8.22 -2.59 -9.10
N ASP A 60 8.10 -2.23 -7.83
CA ASP A 60 8.65 -2.97 -6.71
C ASP A 60 7.60 -3.93 -6.14
N ARG A 61 7.75 -5.21 -6.49
CA ARG A 61 6.78 -6.26 -6.15
C ARG A 61 6.68 -6.51 -4.64
N ALA A 62 7.75 -6.25 -3.89
CA ALA A 62 7.69 -6.37 -2.44
C ALA A 62 6.89 -5.20 -1.86
N LEU A 63 7.17 -3.98 -2.35
CA LEU A 63 6.48 -2.78 -1.90
C LEU A 63 4.96 -2.82 -2.16
N VAL A 64 4.51 -3.42 -3.26
CA VAL A 64 3.07 -3.64 -3.53
C VAL A 64 2.38 -4.42 -2.41
N VAL A 65 3.06 -5.44 -1.88
CA VAL A 65 2.53 -6.29 -0.80
C VAL A 65 2.62 -5.58 0.54
N GLU A 66 3.77 -4.96 0.81
CA GLU A 66 4.05 -4.26 2.07
C GLU A 66 3.13 -3.07 2.32
N GLU A 67 2.73 -2.37 1.26
CA GLU A 67 1.92 -1.15 1.29
C GLU A 67 0.47 -1.40 0.86
N ALA A 68 0.05 -2.67 0.74
CA ALA A 68 -1.34 -3.02 0.46
C ALA A 68 -2.28 -2.32 1.46
N ALA A 69 -3.48 -1.92 1.00
CA ALA A 69 -4.41 -1.17 1.85
C ALA A 69 -4.74 -1.86 3.18
N SER A 70 -4.73 -3.20 3.21
CA SER A 70 -4.94 -4.01 4.41
C SER A 70 -3.78 -3.97 5.42
N ALA A 71 -2.61 -3.44 5.06
CA ALA A 71 -1.48 -3.22 5.94
C ALA A 71 -1.72 -2.09 6.96
N TYR A 72 -2.67 -1.20 6.67
CA TYR A 72 -2.97 -0.01 7.47
C TYR A 72 -4.27 -0.19 8.25
N LYS A 73 -4.43 0.61 9.31
CA LYS A 73 -5.74 0.78 9.97
C LYS A 73 -6.68 1.59 9.07
N ASP A 74 -7.91 1.76 9.48
CA ASP A 74 -8.83 2.66 8.80
C ASP A 74 -8.52 4.12 9.18
N ALA A 75 -8.18 4.94 8.19
CA ALA A 75 -7.97 6.38 8.37
C ALA A 75 -9.26 7.10 8.78
N GLY A 76 -10.42 6.61 8.32
CA GLY A 76 -11.73 7.16 8.70
C GLY A 76 -11.98 7.01 10.19
N GLN A 77 -11.64 5.86 10.78
CA GLN A 77 -11.74 5.65 12.22
C GLN A 77 -10.84 6.62 12.99
N VAL A 78 -9.60 6.84 12.54
CA VAL A 78 -8.70 7.82 13.17
C VAL A 78 -9.30 9.23 13.13
N VAL A 79 -9.91 9.63 12.00
CA VAL A 79 -10.58 10.93 11.89
C VAL A 79 -11.76 11.00 12.85
N SER A 80 -12.62 9.99 12.90
CA SER A 80 -13.76 9.95 13.81
C SER A 80 -13.34 10.02 15.28
N ASP A 81 -12.27 9.33 15.68
CA ASP A 81 -11.75 9.38 17.04
C ASP A 81 -11.26 10.81 17.40
N LEU A 82 -10.55 11.47 16.47
CA LEU A 82 -10.07 12.85 16.67
C LEU A 82 -11.23 13.87 16.69
N GLU A 83 -12.28 13.67 15.88
CA GLU A 83 -13.50 14.50 15.89
C GLU A 83 -14.29 14.33 17.19
N ASN A 84 -14.44 13.09 17.68
CA ASN A 84 -15.12 12.79 18.95
C ASN A 84 -14.40 13.42 20.14
N GLU A 85 -13.06 13.49 20.08
CA GLU A 85 -12.26 14.23 21.06
C GLU A 85 -12.19 15.75 20.77
N GLY A 86 -12.94 16.27 19.79
CA GLY A 86 -12.96 17.70 19.46
C GLY A 86 -11.60 18.28 19.05
N LEU A 87 -10.67 17.42 18.62
CA LEU A 87 -9.33 17.81 18.18
C LEU A 87 -9.35 18.30 16.74
N ILE A 88 -10.27 17.82 15.91
CA ILE A 88 -10.35 18.24 14.51
C ILE A 88 -11.80 18.46 14.09
N ILE A 89 -11.96 19.08 12.92
CA ILE A 89 -13.20 19.11 12.16
C ILE A 89 -12.87 18.62 10.74
N GLY A 90 -13.58 17.60 10.26
CA GLY A 90 -13.45 17.09 8.90
C GLY A 90 -13.96 18.09 7.85
N LEU A 91 -13.17 18.29 6.80
CA LEU A 91 -13.50 19.20 5.69
C LEU A 91 -13.82 18.46 4.39
N ALA A 92 -13.01 17.46 4.06
CA ALA A 92 -13.17 16.70 2.82
C ALA A 92 -12.54 15.32 2.91
N SER A 93 -12.96 14.43 2.02
CA SER A 93 -12.35 13.12 1.83
C SER A 93 -12.05 12.89 0.35
N PHE A 94 -10.91 12.27 0.05
CA PHE A 94 -10.38 12.09 -1.29
C PHE A 94 -10.21 10.62 -1.60
N ARG A 95 -10.68 10.22 -2.78
CA ARG A 95 -10.48 8.88 -3.34
C ARG A 95 -9.22 8.90 -4.22
N PRO A 96 -8.20 8.07 -3.97
CA PRO A 96 -7.05 8.00 -4.84
C PRO A 96 -7.45 7.45 -6.21
N LEU A 97 -7.18 8.22 -7.27
CA LEU A 97 -7.36 7.77 -8.66
C LEU A 97 -6.06 7.17 -9.22
N VAL A 98 -4.93 7.76 -8.86
CA VAL A 98 -3.59 7.27 -9.21
C VAL A 98 -2.71 7.36 -7.98
N THR A 99 -2.01 6.27 -7.65
CA THR A 99 -1.02 6.22 -6.58
C THR A 99 0.32 5.83 -7.18
N PHE A 100 1.27 6.75 -7.23
CA PHE A 100 2.63 6.44 -7.66
C PHE A 100 3.49 6.08 -6.44
N LYS A 101 4.17 4.94 -6.48
CA LYS A 101 5.06 4.49 -5.39
C LYS A 101 6.51 4.38 -5.84
N LYS A 102 6.74 3.67 -6.94
CA LYS A 102 8.08 3.44 -7.49
C LYS A 102 7.96 3.01 -8.95
N ALA A 103 8.70 3.64 -9.83
CA ALA A 103 8.92 3.14 -11.17
C ALA A 103 10.40 2.80 -11.33
N VAL A 104 10.71 1.77 -12.10
CA VAL A 104 12.09 1.50 -12.53
C VAL A 104 12.48 2.50 -13.62
N ASP A 105 13.74 2.94 -13.61
CA ASP A 105 14.27 3.72 -14.73
C ASP A 105 14.60 2.83 -15.94
N GLU A 106 14.82 3.46 -17.10
CA GLU A 106 15.10 2.75 -18.35
C GLU A 106 16.34 1.86 -18.24
N ALA A 107 17.33 2.26 -17.45
CA ALA A 107 18.56 1.49 -17.25
C ALA A 107 18.31 0.19 -16.47
N GLU A 108 17.47 0.22 -15.44
CA GLU A 108 17.08 -0.96 -14.69
C GLU A 108 16.17 -1.89 -15.52
N VAL A 109 15.30 -1.33 -16.37
CA VAL A 109 14.51 -2.12 -17.35
C VAL A 109 15.42 -2.86 -18.32
N GLU A 110 16.42 -2.18 -18.87
CA GLU A 110 17.41 -2.75 -19.80
C GLU A 110 18.22 -3.88 -19.12
N GLN A 111 18.65 -3.68 -17.87
CA GLN A 111 19.35 -4.71 -17.09
C GLN A 111 18.48 -5.94 -16.82
N ARG A 112 17.20 -5.75 -16.50
CA ARG A 112 16.24 -6.86 -16.30
C ARG A 112 16.03 -7.65 -17.59
N ARG A 113 16.02 -7.00 -18.76
CA ARG A 113 15.94 -7.66 -20.08
C ARG A 113 17.17 -8.50 -20.40
N ARG A 114 18.35 -8.08 -19.93
CA ARG A 114 19.64 -8.76 -20.19
C ARG A 114 19.91 -9.99 -19.33
N LYS A 115 19.22 -10.17 -18.19
CA LYS A 115 19.40 -11.37 -17.36
C LYS A 115 18.82 -12.60 -18.07
N PRO A 116 19.62 -13.63 -18.37
CA PRO A 116 19.13 -14.84 -19.03
C PRO A 116 18.14 -15.59 -18.12
N ASP A 117 17.05 -16.06 -18.72
CA ASP A 117 16.01 -16.84 -18.03
C ASP A 117 16.53 -18.27 -17.78
N HIS A 118 17.19 -18.49 -16.64
CA HIS A 118 17.69 -19.81 -16.22
C HIS A 118 16.58 -20.86 -16.00
N ARG A 119 15.31 -20.56 -16.30
CA ARG A 119 14.16 -21.43 -16.04
C ARG A 119 13.90 -22.49 -17.12
N ARG A 120 14.80 -22.67 -18.10
CA ARG A 120 14.63 -23.61 -19.22
C ARG A 120 15.70 -24.71 -19.31
N GLU A 121 16.44 -25.02 -18.25
CA GLU A 121 17.35 -26.17 -18.23
C GLU A 121 17.18 -26.97 -16.94
N GLY A 122 16.11 -27.77 -16.88
CA GLY A 122 15.84 -28.67 -15.76
C GLY A 122 14.81 -29.75 -16.07
N GLY A 123 14.62 -30.05 -17.36
CA GLY A 123 13.75 -31.13 -17.84
C GLY A 123 14.58 -32.32 -18.33
N SER A 124 15.06 -33.16 -17.42
CA SER A 124 15.54 -34.53 -17.68
C SER A 124 15.85 -35.17 -16.32
N GLY A 125 15.36 -36.35 -15.93
CA GLY A 125 14.62 -37.37 -16.63
C GLY A 125 13.72 -38.14 -15.66
N TYR A 126 12.67 -38.71 -16.24
CA TYR A 126 11.79 -39.68 -15.62
C TYR A 126 12.44 -41.04 -15.82
N GLU A 127 13.15 -41.57 -14.81
CA GLU A 127 13.60 -42.96 -14.84
C GLU A 127 12.74 -43.79 -13.89
N ARG A 128 11.86 -44.58 -14.52
CA ARG A 128 11.23 -45.77 -13.96
C ARG A 128 12.34 -46.71 -13.50
N TYR A 129 12.25 -47.20 -12.26
CA TYR A 129 12.30 -48.62 -11.89
C TYR A 129 11.60 -48.79 -10.54
#